data_AF-A0A379TMX1-F1
#
_entry.id   AF-A0A379TMX1-F1
#
_cell.length_a   1.000
_cell.length_b   1.000
_cell.length_c   1.000
_cell.angle_alpha   90.00
_cell.angle_beta   90.00
_cell.angle_gamma   90.00
#
_symmetry.space_group_name_H-M   'P 1'
#
loop_
_entity.id
_entity.type
_entity.pdbx_description
1 polymer ?
#
loop_
_entity_poly.entity_id
_entity_poly.type
_entity_poly.pdbx_seq_one_letter_code
_entity_poly.pdbx_strand_id
1 'polypeptide(L)'
;MVLKTGGTTTRLAVELTLLTFIRSSEMRFARWSEVNFERSEWTIPGIRKPIPGVKHSERGMKMKTEHIVPLSKQAFDIFKRLHALSGKGEVNRHGFNRHLRVI
;
A
#
# COMPACT_ATOMS: atom_id res chain seq x y z
N MET A 1 -18.91 -19.96 -6.09
CA MET A 1 -19.26 -18.88 -5.14
C MET A 1 -18.00 -18.08 -4.82
N VAL A 2 -17.77 -16.96 -5.51
CA VAL A 2 -16.60 -16.09 -5.26
C VAL A 2 -17.01 -15.09 -4.19
N LEU A 3 -16.56 -15.31 -2.95
CA LEU A 3 -16.80 -14.36 -1.86
C LEU A 3 -16.00 -13.09 -2.15
N LYS A 4 -16.70 -11.95 -2.26
CA LYS A 4 -16.07 -10.62 -2.42
C LYS A 4 -15.15 -10.35 -1.22
N THR A 5 -13.85 -10.44 -1.43
CA THR A 5 -12.76 -10.17 -0.46
C THR A 5 -12.66 -8.70 0.00
N GLY A 6 -13.66 -7.86 -0.27
CA GLY A 6 -13.59 -6.41 -0.06
C GLY A 6 -13.66 -5.98 1.40
N GLY A 7 -14.41 -6.70 2.25
CA GLY A 7 -14.64 -6.29 3.65
C GLY A 7 -13.36 -6.33 4.50
N THR A 8 -12.64 -7.44 4.44
CA THR A 8 -11.44 -7.66 5.26
C THR A 8 -10.29 -6.74 4.85
N THR A 9 -10.01 -6.61 3.55
CA THR A 9 -8.96 -5.69 3.06
C THR A 9 -9.29 -4.25 3.39
N THR A 10 -10.54 -3.82 3.21
CA THR A 10 -10.95 -2.44 3.54
C THR A 10 -10.82 -2.18 5.04
N ARG A 11 -11.24 -3.13 5.89
CA ARG A 11 -11.09 -3.01 7.34
C ARG A 11 -9.63 -2.86 7.75
N LEU A 12 -8.75 -3.73 7.23
CA LEU A 12 -7.31 -3.68 7.51
C LEU A 12 -6.68 -2.37 7.02
N ALA A 13 -7.09 -1.87 5.86
CA ALA A 13 -6.59 -0.59 5.33
C ALA A 13 -7.03 0.61 6.19
N VAL A 14 -8.27 0.62 6.69
CA VAL A 14 -8.75 1.65 7.62
C VAL A 14 -7.99 1.58 8.95
N GLU A 15 -7.82 0.39 9.50
CA GLU A 15 -7.06 0.17 10.74
C GLU A 15 -5.61 0.66 10.60
N LEU A 16 -4.96 0.33 9.49
CA LEU A 16 -3.60 0.79 9.19
C LEU A 16 -3.52 2.32 9.05
N THR A 17 -4.52 2.93 8.41
CA THR A 17 -4.63 4.38 8.27
C THR A 17 -4.74 5.06 9.65
N LEU A 18 -5.46 4.44 10.60
CA LEU A 18 -5.58 4.94 11.97
C LEU A 18 -4.28 4.79 12.76
N LEU A 19 -3.52 3.71 12.53
CA LEU A 19 -2.26 3.46 13.23
C LEU A 19 -1.11 4.34 12.73
N THR A 20 -1.13 4.73 11.46
CA THR A 20 -0.03 5.46 10.81
C THR A 20 -0.37 6.92 10.49
N PHE A 21 -1.64 7.32 10.63
CA PHE A 21 -2.15 8.67 10.31
C PHE A 21 -1.85 9.15 8.89
N ILE A 22 -1.54 8.24 7.97
CA ILE A 22 -1.31 8.56 6.57
C ILE A 22 -2.64 8.84 5.87
N ARG A 23 -2.61 9.57 4.75
CA ARG A 23 -3.84 9.96 4.05
C ARG A 23 -4.41 8.79 3.25
N SER A 24 -5.73 8.75 3.10
CA SER A 24 -6.40 7.74 2.28
C SER A 24 -5.89 7.69 0.83
N SER A 25 -5.44 8.82 0.28
CA SER A 25 -4.80 8.87 -1.04
C SER A 25 -3.41 8.25 -1.05
N GLU A 26 -2.64 8.36 0.03
CA GLU A 26 -1.31 7.76 0.15
C GLU A 26 -1.43 6.24 0.34
N MET A 27 -2.39 5.80 1.16
CA MET A 27 -2.74 4.39 1.33
C MET A 27 -3.17 3.75 0.01
N ARG A 28 -4.07 4.42 -0.72
CA ARG A 28 -4.59 3.92 -2.00
C ARG A 28 -3.57 3.94 -3.14
N PHE A 29 -2.34 4.40 -2.95
CA PHE A 29 -1.30 4.22 -3.98
C PHE A 29 -0.02 3.62 -3.41
N ALA A 30 -0.11 3.06 -2.19
CA ALA A 30 0.99 2.42 -1.49
C ALA A 30 1.50 1.23 -2.28
N ARG A 31 2.83 1.03 -2.28
CA ARG A 31 3.46 -0.08 -3.01
C ARG A 31 4.22 -0.97 -2.05
N TRP A 32 4.26 -2.27 -2.32
CA TRP A 32 5.08 -3.19 -1.53
C TRP A 32 6.57 -2.83 -1.52
N SER A 33 7.08 -2.24 -2.62
CA SER A 33 8.45 -1.73 -2.69
C SER A 33 8.75 -0.57 -1.74
N GLU A 34 7.72 0.07 -1.18
CA GLU A 34 7.85 1.18 -0.22
C GLU A 34 7.98 0.66 1.22
N VAL A 35 7.59 -0.60 1.47
CA VAL A 35 7.58 -1.20 2.81
C VAL A 35 8.85 -2.03 3.01
N ASN A 36 9.64 -1.66 4.01
CA ASN A 36 10.80 -2.43 4.46
C ASN A 36 10.40 -3.26 5.69
N PHE A 37 10.20 -4.57 5.48
CA PHE A 37 9.82 -5.49 6.55
C PHE A 37 10.96 -5.82 7.52
N GLU A 38 12.22 -5.67 7.12
CA GLU A 38 13.38 -5.90 7.99
C GLU A 38 13.54 -4.75 9.00
N ARG A 39 13.38 -3.52 8.51
CA ARG A 39 13.48 -2.29 9.32
C ARG A 39 12.16 -1.89 9.98
N SER A 40 11.06 -2.56 9.65
CA SER A 40 9.71 -2.19 10.09
C SER A 40 9.39 -0.73 9.77
N GLU A 41 9.65 -0.32 8.53
CA GLU A 41 9.47 1.04 8.06
C GLU A 41 8.66 1.05 6.77
N TRP A 42 7.85 2.08 6.58
CA TRP A 42 7.20 2.37 5.31
C TRP A 42 7.63 3.74 4.81
N THR A 43 8.32 3.77 3.67
CA THR A 43 8.85 4.99 3.06
C THR A 43 7.95 5.46 1.94
N ILE A 44 7.21 6.54 2.19
CA ILE A 44 6.31 7.15 1.21
C ILE A 44 7.10 8.21 0.41
N PRO A 45 7.28 8.03 -0.90
CA PRO A 45 8.00 9.00 -1.71
C PRO A 45 7.18 10.29 -1.87
N GLY A 46 7.88 11.42 -2.05
CA GLY A 46 7.25 12.70 -2.34
C GLY A 46 6.40 12.68 -3.61
N ILE A 47 6.87 11.99 -4.65
CA ILE A 47 6.18 11.79 -5.91
C ILE A 47 6.35 10.32 -6.33
N ARG A 48 5.26 9.67 -6.76
CA ARG A 48 5.31 8.30 -7.28
C ARG A 48 5.44 8.33 -8.80
N LYS A 49 6.13 7.33 -9.37
CA LYS A 49 6.12 7.12 -10.82
C LYS A 49 4.69 6.83 -11.28
N PRO A 50 4.11 7.58 -12.23
CA PRO A 50 2.74 7.34 -12.68
C PRO A 50 2.60 5.93 -13.24
N ILE A 51 1.44 5.33 -12.99
CA ILE A 51 1.03 4.05 -13.55
C ILE A 51 0.20 4.35 -14.81
N PRO A 52 0.59 3.83 -15.99
CA PRO A 52 -0.20 4.01 -17.21
C PRO A 52 -1.65 3.54 -17.03
N GLY A 53 -2.61 4.37 -17.44
CA GLY A 53 -4.04 4.07 -17.34
C GLY A 53 -4.68 4.24 -15.96
N VAL A 54 -3.93 4.67 -14.93
CA VAL A 54 -4.46 4.91 -13.58
C VAL A 54 -4.32 6.38 -13.22
N LYS A 55 -5.46 7.10 -13.18
CA LYS A 55 -5.52 8.50 -12.77
C LYS A 55 -5.01 8.65 -11.34
N HIS A 56 -4.21 9.69 -11.09
CA HIS A 56 -3.71 10.07 -9.77
C HIS A 56 -2.71 9.09 -9.12
N SER A 57 -2.20 8.14 -9.88
CA SER A 57 -1.23 7.14 -9.40
C SER A 57 0.17 7.71 -9.09
N GLU A 58 0.42 8.93 -9.55
CA GLU A 58 1.60 9.73 -9.25
C GLU A 58 1.59 10.36 -7.86
N ARG A 59 0.44 10.34 -7.16
CA ARG A 59 0.30 10.97 -5.85
C ARG A 59 1.24 10.33 -4.82
N GLY A 60 2.17 11.13 -4.32
CA GLY A 60 2.97 10.88 -3.12
C GLY A 60 2.57 11.84 -2.00
N MET A 61 3.52 12.25 -1.18
CA MET A 61 3.31 13.25 -0.13
C MET A 61 2.91 14.61 -0.70
N LYS A 62 1.97 15.30 -0.03
CA LYS A 62 1.50 16.65 -0.41
C LYS A 62 2.65 17.66 -0.55
N MET A 63 3.65 17.57 0.32
CA MET A 63 4.80 18.47 0.35
C MET A 63 5.95 18.04 -0.58
N LYS A 64 5.78 16.96 -1.36
CA LYS A 64 6.79 16.39 -2.26
C LYS A 64 8.11 15.98 -1.58
N THR A 65 8.13 15.89 -0.26
CA THR A 65 9.23 15.36 0.54
C THR A 65 8.96 13.90 0.86
N GLU A 66 10.01 13.08 0.89
CA GLU A 66 9.92 11.71 1.38
C GLU A 66 9.49 11.69 2.85
N HIS A 67 8.66 10.72 3.21
CA HIS A 67 8.19 10.52 4.57
C HIS A 67 8.39 9.08 5.01
N ILE A 68 9.15 8.90 6.07
CA ILE A 68 9.41 7.58 6.66
C ILE A 68 8.42 7.40 7.81
N VAL A 69 7.60 6.36 7.70
CA VAL A 69 6.62 5.97 8.71
C VAL A 69 7.17 4.75 9.46
N PRO A 70 7.60 4.90 10.72
CA PRO A 70 7.96 3.74 11.53
C PRO A 70 6.72 2.91 11.84
N LEU A 71 6.80 1.61 11.65
CA LEU A 71 5.68 0.69 11.84
C LEU A 71 5.68 0.17 13.27
N SER A 72 4.58 0.42 13.99
CA SER A 72 4.31 -0.29 15.23
C SER A 72 4.13 -1.79 14.95
N LYS A 73 4.25 -2.63 15.99
CA LYS A 73 4.02 -4.08 15.87
C LYS A 73 2.65 -4.39 15.24
N GLN A 74 1.61 -3.65 15.62
CA GLN A 74 0.26 -3.81 15.07
C GLN A 74 0.20 -3.45 13.58
N ALA A 75 0.78 -2.30 13.19
CA ALA A 75 0.81 -1.87 11.80
C ALA A 75 1.58 -2.88 10.92
N PHE A 76 2.70 -3.37 11.42
CA PHE A 76 3.52 -4.39 10.77
C PHE A 76 2.77 -5.70 10.55
N ASP A 77 2.06 -6.19 11.57
CA ASP A 77 1.24 -7.41 11.45
C ASP A 77 0.11 -7.23 10.43
N ILE A 78 -0.50 -6.04 10.38
CA ILE A 78 -1.51 -5.72 9.36
C ILE A 78 -0.89 -5.72 7.96
N PHE A 79 0.29 -5.12 7.76
CA PHE A 79 0.99 -5.19 6.49
C PHE A 79 1.28 -6.63 6.06
N LYS A 80 1.72 -7.49 6.99
CA LYS A 80 1.92 -8.92 6.70
C LYS A 80 0.64 -9.63 6.28
N ARG A 81 -0.48 -9.35 6.97
CA ARG A 81 -1.80 -9.89 6.61
C ARG A 81 -2.26 -9.42 5.24
N LEU A 82 -2.15 -8.13 4.95
CA LEU A 82 -2.46 -7.55 3.64
C LEU A 82 -1.57 -8.15 2.53
N HIS A 83 -0.29 -8.38 2.82
CA HIS A 83 0.64 -9.00 1.87
C HIS A 83 0.25 -10.45 1.58
N ALA A 84 -0.10 -11.23 2.60
CA ALA A 84 -0.59 -12.59 2.45
C ALA A 84 -1.92 -12.66 1.67
N LEU A 85 -2.85 -11.74 1.94
CA LEU A 85 -4.13 -11.63 1.22
C LEU A 85 -3.93 -11.22 -0.25
N SER A 86 -2.87 -10.48 -0.56
CA SER A 86 -2.50 -10.09 -1.93
C SER A 86 -1.88 -11.26 -2.72
N GLY A 87 -1.49 -12.35 -2.06
CA GLY A 87 -0.73 -13.47 -2.62
C GLY A 87 -1.55 -14.52 -3.39
N LYS A 88 -1.95 -14.17 -4.62
CA LYS A 88 -2.10 -15.07 -5.80
C LYS A 88 -1.62 -14.40 -7.11
N GLY A 89 -0.87 -13.30 -7.03
CA GLY A 89 -0.27 -12.62 -8.18
C GLY A 89 1.18 -12.34 -7.87
N GLU A 90 2.07 -13.06 -8.54
CA GLU A 90 3.49 -13.20 -8.24
C GLU A 90 4.31 -11.90 -8.21
N VAL A 91 5.39 -12.03 -7.46
CA VAL A 91 6.66 -11.31 -7.60
C VAL A 91 7.07 -11.21 -9.08
N ASN A 92 7.48 -10.00 -9.49
CA ASN A 92 8.21 -9.65 -10.70
C ASN A 92 7.48 -9.51 -12.06
N ARG A 93 7.70 -8.32 -12.63
CA ARG A 93 7.99 -8.02 -14.04
C ARG A 93 6.84 -8.13 -15.05
N HIS A 94 6.54 -6.97 -15.64
CA HIS A 94 5.83 -6.78 -16.89
C HIS A 94 4.41 -7.35 -16.99
N GLY A 95 3.43 -6.45 -16.84
CA GLY A 95 2.13 -6.62 -17.50
C GLY A 95 1.07 -7.36 -16.68
N PHE A 96 0.56 -6.73 -15.62
CA PHE A 96 -0.81 -7.02 -15.18
C PHE A 96 -1.59 -5.72 -14.94
N ASN A 97 -2.71 -5.62 -15.64
CA ASN A 97 -3.70 -4.54 -15.69
C ASN A 97 -5.00 -5.21 -15.21
N ARG A 98 -5.73 -4.81 -14.15
CA ARG A 98 -6.24 -3.48 -13.80
C ARG A 98 -6.63 -3.49 -12.30
N HIS A 99 -6.43 -2.35 -11.61
CA HIS A 99 -7.05 -1.94 -10.34
C HIS A 99 -6.42 -2.24 -8.97
N LEU A 100 -5.37 -3.08 -8.83
CA LEU A 100 -4.78 -3.38 -7.50
C LEU A 100 -3.24 -3.28 -7.51
N ARG A 101 -2.69 -2.12 -7.90
CA ARG A 101 -1.25 -1.81 -7.74
C ARG A 101 -0.93 -1.20 -6.37
N VAL A 102 -1.78 -1.52 -5.42
CA VAL A 102 -2.00 -0.78 -4.18
C VAL A 102 -2.28 -1.83 -3.13
N ILE A 103 -1.63 -1.67 -1.98
CA ILE A 103 -1.88 -2.46 -0.76
C ILE A 103 -3.38 -2.64 -0.50
#